data_AF-A0A8S0GXF6-F1
#
_entry.id   AF-A0A8S0GXF6-F1
#
_cell.length_a   1.000
_cell.length_b   1.000
_cell.length_c   1.000
_cell.angle_alpha   90.00
_cell.angle_beta   90.00
_cell.angle_gamma   90.00
#
_symmetry.space_group_name_H-M   'P 1'
#
loop_
_entity.id
_entity.type
_entity.pdbx_description
1 polymer ?
#
loop_
_entity_poly.entity_id
_entity_poly.type
_entity_poly.pdbx_seq_one_letter_code
_entity_poly.pdbx_strand_id
1 'polypeptide(L)'
;MQVKRFFAADMRQAMKLVRDELGAEAAIIGNRRIAGGVELTAALDYKLSALSPRVPNMELEDELRKTQSRIVTAQAELSLRGEGDSASITNRQLFAGLPLTAAEPLIEPTLTERPRPAPAPAAPPADTRALDSMRFELNGLRELLEVQLGSLAWSQLQGSRPEQANLWRRLQRIGLSARSLATCWH
;
A
#
# COMPACT_ATOMS: atom_id res chain seq x y z
N MET A 1 7.17 -7.18 34.64
CA MET A 1 6.06 -6.98 33.68
C MET A 1 5.39 -8.32 33.45
N GLN A 2 4.11 -8.47 33.79
CA GLN A 2 3.34 -9.70 33.56
C GLN A 2 2.29 -9.44 32.48
N VAL A 3 2.40 -10.11 31.33
CA VAL A 3 1.44 -10.02 30.22
C VAL A 3 0.63 -11.30 30.17
N LYS A 4 -0.70 -11.19 30.19
CA LYS A 4 -1.64 -12.31 30.11
C LYS A 4 -2.71 -12.06 29.03
N ARG A 5 -3.20 -13.16 28.45
CA ARG A 5 -4.26 -13.16 27.43
C ARG A 5 -5.53 -13.74 28.04
N PHE A 6 -6.64 -13.04 27.87
CA PHE A 6 -7.95 -13.39 28.41
C PHE A 6 -8.92 -13.64 27.26
N PHE A 7 -9.65 -14.74 27.32
CA PHE A 7 -10.64 -15.13 26.32
C PHE A 7 -12.03 -15.10 26.95
N ALA A 8 -13.00 -14.48 26.29
CA ALA A 8 -14.39 -14.52 26.73
C ALA A 8 -15.37 -14.40 25.55
N ALA A 9 -16.64 -14.74 25.78
CA ALA A 9 -17.68 -14.64 24.76
C ALA A 9 -18.02 -13.17 24.39
N ASP A 10 -17.93 -12.25 25.36
CA ASP A 10 -18.21 -10.83 25.20
C ASP A 10 -17.09 -9.98 25.84
N MET A 11 -16.84 -8.79 25.29
CA MET A 11 -15.91 -7.80 25.84
C MET A 11 -16.16 -7.48 27.31
N ARG A 12 -17.42 -7.41 27.75
CA ARG A 12 -17.74 -7.16 29.18
C ARG A 12 -17.21 -8.27 30.08
N GLN A 13 -17.33 -9.52 29.64
CA GLN A 13 -16.82 -10.67 30.39
C GLN A 13 -15.30 -10.69 30.38
N ALA A 14 -14.66 -10.40 29.25
CA ALA A 14 -13.21 -10.31 29.16
C ALA A 14 -12.65 -9.20 30.08
N MET A 15 -13.29 -8.03 30.14
CA MET A 15 -12.92 -6.96 31.08
C MET A 15 -13.10 -7.34 32.55
N LYS A 16 -14.13 -8.14 32.86
CA LYS A 16 -14.34 -8.66 34.21
C LYS A 16 -13.22 -9.62 34.60
N LEU A 17 -12.85 -10.56 33.72
CA LEU A 17 -11.73 -11.50 33.96
C LEU A 17 -10.40 -10.76 34.16
N VAL A 18 -10.13 -9.74 33.34
CA VAL A 18 -8.95 -8.89 33.50
C VAL A 18 -8.94 -8.24 34.88
N ARG A 19 -10.09 -7.72 35.35
CA ARG A 19 -10.21 -7.07 36.66
C ARG A 19 -10.08 -8.05 37.82
N ASP A 20 -10.69 -9.23 37.71
CA ASP A 20 -10.67 -10.24 38.76
C ASP A 20 -9.25 -10.80 38.97
N GLU A 21 -8.44 -10.87 37.91
CA GLU A 21 -7.10 -11.48 37.96
C GLU A 21 -5.93 -10.48 38.07
N LEU A 22 -6.02 -9.32 37.40
CA LEU A 22 -4.97 -8.29 37.39
C LEU A 22 -5.36 -7.03 38.18
N GLY A 23 -6.62 -6.89 38.58
CA GLY A 23 -7.11 -5.69 39.27
C GLY A 23 -7.54 -4.57 38.31
N ALA A 24 -8.03 -3.47 38.88
CA ALA A 24 -8.52 -2.31 38.12
C ALA A 24 -7.41 -1.54 37.38
N GLU A 25 -6.16 -1.73 37.78
CA GLU A 25 -4.98 -1.02 37.27
C GLU A 25 -4.32 -1.69 36.05
N ALA A 26 -4.93 -2.75 35.51
CA ALA A 26 -4.38 -3.48 34.37
C ALA A 26 -4.42 -2.64 33.07
N ALA A 27 -3.31 -2.58 32.35
CA ALA A 27 -3.24 -1.91 31.06
C ALA A 27 -3.54 -2.89 29.92
N ILE A 28 -4.47 -2.53 29.03
CA ILE A 28 -4.80 -3.33 27.85
C ILE A 28 -3.82 -2.98 26.73
N ILE A 29 -3.08 -3.98 26.25
CA ILE A 29 -2.09 -3.84 25.18
C ILE A 29 -2.71 -4.14 23.82
N GLY A 30 -3.67 -5.07 23.74
CA GLY A 30 -4.27 -5.50 22.48
C GLY A 30 -5.66 -6.09 22.63
N ASN A 31 -6.47 -5.92 21.58
CA ASN A 31 -7.81 -6.47 21.46
C ASN A 31 -7.94 -7.21 20.13
N ARG A 32 -8.31 -8.49 20.17
CA ARG A 32 -8.55 -9.32 18.99
C ARG A 32 -9.93 -9.98 19.09
N ARG A 33 -10.70 -9.93 18.00
CA ARG A 33 -11.96 -10.68 17.87
C ARG A 33 -11.67 -12.06 17.29
N ILE A 34 -12.20 -13.11 17.90
CA ILE A 34 -12.02 -14.50 17.45
C ILE A 34 -13.39 -15.17 17.24
N ALA A 35 -13.42 -16.24 16.46
CA ALA A 35 -14.65 -17.03 16.28
C ALA A 35 -15.04 -17.66 17.62
N GLY A 36 -16.03 -17.08 18.31
CA GLY A 36 -16.42 -17.46 19.67
C GLY A 36 -16.32 -16.35 20.72
N GLY A 37 -15.82 -15.16 20.36
CA GLY A 37 -15.87 -13.98 21.23
C GLY A 37 -14.70 -13.02 21.03
N VAL A 38 -14.09 -12.60 22.13
CA VAL A 38 -12.99 -11.64 22.15
C VAL A 38 -11.82 -12.13 22.99
N GLU A 39 -10.64 -11.67 22.58
CA GLU A 39 -9.36 -11.92 23.22
C GLU A 39 -8.75 -10.57 23.62
N LEU A 40 -8.44 -10.43 24.91
CA LEU A 40 -7.81 -9.25 25.50
C LEU A 40 -6.41 -9.61 25.99
N THR A 41 -5.40 -8.89 25.50
CA THR A 41 -4.04 -8.95 26.05
C THR A 41 -3.87 -7.80 27.02
N ALA A 42 -3.65 -8.11 28.30
CA ALA A 42 -3.48 -7.13 29.36
C ALA A 42 -2.18 -7.37 30.14
N ALA A 43 -1.65 -6.31 30.74
CA ALA A 43 -0.46 -6.37 31.57
C ALA A 43 -0.57 -5.51 32.83
N LEU A 44 0.00 -6.03 33.93
CA LEU A 44 0.23 -5.27 35.16
C LEU A 44 1.59 -4.57 35.06
N ASP A 45 1.66 -3.32 35.52
CA ASP A 45 2.84 -2.45 35.40
C ASP A 45 3.27 -2.16 33.95
N TYR A 46 2.33 -1.86 33.06
CA TYR A 46 2.68 -1.11 31.85
C TYR A 46 3.00 0.33 32.26
N LYS A 47 4.21 0.57 32.76
CA LYS A 47 4.73 1.92 32.90
C LYS A 47 4.76 2.53 31.49
N LEU A 48 4.14 3.69 31.30
CA LEU A 48 4.27 4.57 30.13
C LEU A 48 5.72 5.03 29.86
N SER A 49 6.73 4.28 30.30
CA SER A 49 8.15 4.51 30.00
C SER A 49 8.46 4.35 28.50
N ALA A 50 7.51 3.87 27.69
CA ALA A 50 7.55 3.97 26.23
C ALA A 50 7.46 5.41 25.71
N LEU A 51 7.10 6.39 26.56
CA LEU A 51 7.32 7.81 26.30
C LEU A 51 8.65 8.27 26.92
N SER A 52 9.70 7.45 26.84
CA SER A 52 11.04 7.98 26.99
C SER A 52 11.16 9.10 25.95
N PRO A 53 11.44 10.36 26.34
CA PRO A 53 11.62 11.42 25.37
C PRO A 53 12.69 10.93 24.41
N ARG A 54 12.34 10.90 23.12
CA ARG A 54 13.25 10.49 22.06
C ARG A 54 14.47 11.40 22.20
N VAL A 55 15.56 10.86 22.78
CA VAL A 55 16.77 11.63 22.98
C VAL A 55 17.23 11.99 21.57
N PRO A 56 17.25 13.28 21.19
CA PRO A 56 17.65 13.69 19.86
C PRO A 56 19.11 13.26 19.70
N ASN A 57 19.34 12.25 18.89
CA ASN A 57 20.69 11.84 18.58
C ASN A 57 21.20 12.78 17.48
N MET A 58 21.81 13.89 17.90
CA MET A 58 22.21 14.99 17.02
C MET A 58 23.05 14.52 15.83
N GLU A 59 23.91 13.53 16.05
CA GLU A 59 24.77 12.95 15.00
C GLU A 59 23.94 12.24 13.91
N LEU A 60 22.86 11.56 14.30
CA LEU A 60 21.94 10.92 13.37
C LEU A 60 21.12 11.96 12.58
N GLU A 61 20.77 13.08 13.22
CA GLU A 61 20.06 14.19 12.59
C GLU A 61 20.93 14.91 11.56
N ASP A 62 22.22 15.06 11.82
CA ASP A 62 23.19 15.61 10.88
C ASP A 62 23.38 14.71 9.66
N GLU A 63 23.51 13.38 9.86
CA GLU A 63 23.58 12.42 8.75
C GLU A 63 22.28 12.38 7.94
N LEU A 64 21.11 12.49 8.59
CA LEU A 64 19.83 12.64 7.90
C LEU A 64 19.77 13.92 7.07
N ARG A 65 20.24 15.05 7.62
CA ARG A 65 20.24 16.34 6.93
C ARG A 65 21.17 16.34 5.71
N LYS A 66 22.33 15.72 5.85
CA LYS A 66 23.29 15.49 4.75
C LYS A 66 22.74 14.54 3.69
N THR A 67 21.99 13.53 4.10
CA THR A 67 21.33 12.60 3.17
C THR A 67 20.20 13.30 2.42
N GLN A 68 19.39 14.10 3.12
CA GLN A 68 18.33 14.90 2.51
C GLN A 68 18.88 15.90 1.50
N SER A 69 19.98 16.60 1.82
CA SER A 69 20.58 17.53 0.86
C SER A 69 21.09 16.82 -0.40
N ARG A 70 21.72 15.64 -0.26
CA ARG A 70 22.15 14.80 -1.40
C ARG A 70 21.00 14.34 -2.28
N ILE A 71 19.85 13.99 -1.68
CA ILE A 71 18.66 13.59 -2.41
C ILE A 71 18.11 14.78 -3.20
N VAL A 72 18.00 15.95 -2.57
CA VAL A 72 17.49 17.17 -3.24
C VAL A 72 18.41 17.59 -4.39
N THR A 73 19.73 17.53 -4.20
CA THR A 73 20.68 17.84 -5.28
C THR A 73 20.57 16.84 -6.43
N ALA A 74 20.52 15.54 -6.14
CA ALA A 74 20.35 14.52 -7.17
C ALA A 74 19.01 14.67 -7.92
N GLN A 75 17.93 15.01 -7.23
CA GLN A 75 16.64 15.30 -7.85
C GLN A 75 16.68 16.55 -8.74
N ALA A 76 17.37 17.61 -8.32
CA ALA A 76 17.55 18.81 -9.15
C ALA A 76 18.36 18.50 -10.42
N GLU A 77 19.45 17.73 -10.30
CA GLU A 77 20.24 17.29 -11.45
C GLU A 77 19.44 16.41 -12.43
N LEU A 78 18.61 15.49 -11.91
CA LEU A 78 17.72 14.66 -12.73
C LEU A 78 16.61 15.48 -13.40
N SER A 79 16.07 16.49 -12.72
CA SER A 79 15.07 17.42 -13.28
C SER A 79 15.64 18.17 -14.48
N LEU A 80 16.82 18.76 -14.31
CA LEU A 80 17.52 19.50 -15.38
C LEU A 80 17.94 18.59 -16.55
N ARG A 81 18.27 17.32 -16.26
CA ARG A 81 18.52 16.29 -17.28
C ARG A 81 17.24 15.91 -18.04
N GLY A 82 16.08 15.93 -17.38
CA GLY A 82 14.77 15.59 -17.94
C GLY A 82 14.12 16.70 -18.77
N GLU A 83 14.45 17.97 -18.52
CA GLU A 83 13.96 19.11 -19.32
C GLU A 83 14.55 19.16 -20.74
N GLY A 84 15.68 18.50 -20.99
CA GLY A 84 16.27 18.34 -22.33
C GLY A 84 15.63 17.25 -23.20
N ASP A 85 14.81 16.36 -22.61
CA ASP A 85 14.26 15.16 -23.29
C ASP A 85 12.72 15.07 -23.26
N SER A 86 12.07 16.02 -22.57
CA SER A 86 10.62 16.03 -22.34
C SER A 86 9.75 16.38 -23.57
N ALA A 87 10.34 16.63 -24.75
CA ALA A 87 9.58 16.77 -25.98
C ALA A 87 9.54 15.51 -26.86
N SER A 88 10.33 14.45 -26.56
CA SER A 88 10.44 13.32 -27.51
C SER A 88 10.41 11.89 -26.92
N ILE A 89 10.52 11.70 -25.61
CA ILE A 89 10.71 10.35 -25.04
C ILE A 89 9.78 10.05 -23.85
N THR A 90 8.46 10.15 -24.04
CA THR A 90 7.53 9.53 -23.06
C THR A 90 6.61 8.49 -23.67
N ASN A 91 6.51 8.33 -24.99
CA ASN A 91 5.65 7.25 -25.52
C ASN A 91 5.89 6.86 -26.99
N ARG A 92 7.14 6.61 -27.40
CA ARG A 92 7.40 6.05 -28.75
C ARG A 92 8.48 4.98 -28.78
N GLN A 93 9.48 5.06 -27.91
CA GLN A 93 10.61 4.12 -27.93
C GLN A 93 10.29 2.74 -27.32
N LEU A 94 9.16 2.60 -26.62
CA LEU A 94 8.68 1.29 -26.14
C LEU A 94 7.89 0.50 -27.20
N PHE A 95 7.55 1.11 -28.35
CA PHE A 95 6.76 0.46 -29.42
C PHE A 95 7.36 0.55 -30.83
N ALA A 96 8.50 1.22 -31.04
CA ALA A 96 9.09 1.40 -32.37
C ALA A 96 10.09 0.29 -32.74
N GLY A 97 9.66 -0.98 -32.67
CA GLY A 97 10.53 -2.15 -32.86
C GLY A 97 10.00 -3.27 -33.77
N LEU A 98 8.79 -3.17 -34.34
CA LEU A 98 8.33 -4.11 -35.36
C LEU A 98 7.68 -3.34 -36.52
N PRO A 99 8.11 -3.55 -37.78
CA PRO A 99 7.34 -3.07 -38.91
C PRO A 99 6.05 -3.91 -38.99
N LEU A 100 4.96 -3.39 -38.45
CA LEU A 100 3.62 -3.75 -38.91
C LEU A 100 3.47 -3.13 -40.30
N THR A 101 4.02 -3.80 -41.31
CA THR A 101 3.73 -3.44 -42.70
C THR A 101 2.26 -3.71 -42.94
N ALA A 102 1.55 -2.62 -43.18
CA ALA A 102 0.18 -2.62 -43.65
C ALA A 102 0.08 -3.47 -44.93
N ALA A 103 -0.88 -4.38 -44.95
CA ALA A 103 -1.61 -4.71 -46.16
C ALA A 103 -2.28 -3.41 -46.66
N GLU A 104 -2.36 -3.09 -47.96
CA GLU A 104 -2.77 -3.93 -49.09
C GLU A 104 -1.98 -3.58 -50.38
N PRO A 105 -2.07 -4.42 -51.43
CA PRO A 105 -3.16 -4.19 -52.40
C PRO A 105 -3.95 -5.45 -52.79
N LEU A 106 -5.19 -5.20 -53.22
CA LEU A 106 -6.16 -6.16 -53.76
C LEU A 106 -5.54 -7.17 -54.74
N ILE A 107 -5.71 -8.46 -54.45
CA ILE A 107 -5.90 -9.52 -55.46
C ILE A 107 -6.82 -10.60 -54.84
N GLU A 108 -8.10 -10.61 -55.20
CA GLU A 108 -8.88 -11.87 -55.17
C GLU A 108 -8.38 -12.74 -56.32
N PRO A 109 -7.97 -13.98 -56.02
CA PRO A 109 -8.66 -15.08 -56.67
C PRO A 109 -8.82 -16.30 -55.76
N THR A 110 -10.01 -16.88 -55.84
CA THR A 110 -10.29 -18.32 -55.73
C THR A 110 -10.06 -19.00 -54.39
N LEU A 111 -11.18 -19.30 -53.72
CA LEU A 111 -11.33 -20.36 -52.74
C LEU A 111 -10.67 -21.65 -53.25
N THR A 112 -9.55 -22.05 -52.65
CA THR A 112 -9.02 -23.41 -52.73
C THR A 112 -8.68 -23.84 -51.31
N GLU A 113 -9.59 -24.60 -50.72
CA GLU A 113 -9.41 -25.26 -49.43
C GLU A 113 -8.25 -26.26 -49.53
N ARG A 114 -7.15 -25.99 -48.82
CA ARG A 114 -6.02 -26.92 -48.72
C ARG A 114 -6.24 -27.85 -47.52
N PRO A 115 -6.00 -29.17 -47.67
CA PRO A 115 -6.43 -30.17 -46.69
C PRO A 115 -5.78 -29.97 -45.32
N ARG A 116 -6.61 -30.07 -44.28
CA ARG A 116 -6.23 -30.05 -42.86
C ARG A 116 -5.08 -31.04 -42.58
N PRO A 117 -3.89 -30.59 -42.15
CA PRO A 117 -2.88 -31.52 -41.64
C PRO A 117 -3.29 -31.99 -40.23
N ALA A 118 -3.07 -33.28 -39.99
CA ALA A 118 -3.35 -34.02 -38.76
C ALA A 118 -2.78 -33.34 -37.48
N PRO A 119 -3.36 -33.60 -36.30
CA PRO A 119 -2.98 -32.91 -35.07
C PRO A 119 -1.55 -33.25 -34.65
N ALA A 120 -0.71 -32.21 -34.53
CA ALA A 120 0.56 -32.28 -33.84
C ALA A 120 0.34 -32.41 -32.32
N PRO A 121 1.23 -33.10 -31.58
CA PRO A 121 1.08 -33.35 -30.16
C PRO A 121 0.99 -32.04 -29.36
N ALA A 122 0.09 -32.04 -28.38
CA ALA A 122 -0.16 -30.91 -27.50
C ALA A 122 1.14 -30.39 -26.87
N ALA A 123 1.34 -29.08 -26.94
CA ALA A 123 2.34 -28.38 -26.15
C ALA A 123 2.18 -28.77 -24.67
N PRO A 124 3.29 -28.89 -23.89
CA PRO A 124 3.17 -29.15 -22.47
C PRO A 124 2.31 -28.05 -21.83
N PRO A 125 1.44 -28.39 -20.86
CA PRO A 125 0.66 -27.38 -20.17
C PRO A 125 1.62 -26.40 -19.51
N ALA A 126 1.44 -25.11 -19.79
CA ALA A 126 2.21 -24.06 -19.11
C ALA A 126 2.18 -24.33 -17.61
N ASP A 127 3.35 -24.33 -16.97
CA ASP A 127 3.49 -24.65 -15.55
C ASP A 127 2.63 -23.69 -14.71
N THR A 128 1.42 -24.15 -14.36
CA THR A 128 0.43 -23.36 -13.63
C THR A 128 0.99 -22.87 -12.30
N ARG A 129 1.88 -23.64 -11.68
CA ARG A 129 2.63 -23.26 -10.48
C ARG A 129 3.54 -22.05 -10.68
N ALA A 130 4.20 -21.94 -11.83
CA ALA A 130 5.05 -20.79 -12.14
C ALA A 130 4.21 -19.53 -12.35
N LEU A 131 3.07 -19.67 -13.03
CA LEU A 131 2.09 -18.57 -13.20
C LEU A 131 1.52 -18.11 -11.85
N ASP A 132 1.24 -19.03 -10.94
CA ASP A 132 0.73 -18.69 -9.61
C ASP A 132 1.80 -18.02 -8.75
N SER A 133 3.06 -18.47 -8.81
CA SER A 133 4.19 -17.79 -8.15
C SER A 133 4.32 -16.34 -8.62
N MET A 134 4.29 -16.11 -9.95
CA MET A 134 4.34 -14.75 -10.50
C MET A 134 3.14 -13.90 -10.08
N ARG A 135 1.94 -14.48 -9.98
CA ARG A 135 0.75 -13.77 -9.46
C ARG A 135 0.92 -13.35 -8.01
N PHE A 136 1.48 -14.20 -7.16
CA PHE A 136 1.77 -13.83 -5.77
C PHE A 136 2.80 -12.71 -5.67
N GLU A 137 3.86 -12.75 -6.50
CA GLU A 137 4.85 -11.67 -6.53
C GLU A 137 4.27 -10.34 -7.03
N LEU A 138 3.47 -10.36 -8.10
CA LEU A 138 2.81 -9.15 -8.62
C LEU A 138 1.80 -8.58 -7.63
N ASN A 139 1.06 -9.42 -6.92
CA ASN A 139 0.15 -8.97 -5.86
C ASN A 139 0.91 -8.35 -4.68
N GLY A 140 2.06 -8.93 -4.28
CA GLY A 140 2.92 -8.35 -3.26
C GLY A 140 3.50 -6.99 -3.66
N LEU A 141 3.92 -6.84 -4.92
CA LEU A 141 4.39 -5.56 -5.46
C LEU A 141 3.26 -4.52 -5.49
N ARG A 142 2.05 -4.92 -5.87
CA ARG A 142 0.88 -4.04 -5.89
C ARG A 142 0.51 -3.56 -4.49
N GLU A 143 0.50 -4.44 -3.50
CA GLU A 143 0.19 -4.09 -2.12
C GLU A 143 1.21 -3.09 -1.55
N LEU A 144 2.49 -3.31 -1.82
CA LEU A 144 3.55 -2.35 -1.47
C LEU A 144 3.37 -1.00 -2.14
N LEU A 145 3.04 -0.97 -3.45
CA LEU A 145 2.76 0.29 -4.15
C LEU A 145 1.55 1.01 -3.55
N GLU A 146 0.47 0.30 -3.24
CA GLU A 146 -0.74 0.91 -2.65
C GLU A 146 -0.43 1.52 -1.26
N VAL A 147 0.37 0.84 -0.43
CA VAL A 147 0.80 1.35 0.88
C VAL A 147 1.70 2.59 0.73
N GLN A 148 2.67 2.54 -0.19
CA GLN A 148 3.60 3.66 -0.42
C GLN A 148 2.88 4.87 -1.03
N LEU A 149 1.98 4.66 -2.00
CA LEU A 149 1.18 5.72 -2.61
C LEU A 149 0.17 6.31 -1.63
N GLY A 150 -0.42 5.49 -0.75
CA GLY A 150 -1.29 5.98 0.33
C GLY A 150 -0.54 6.90 1.31
N SER A 151 0.69 6.52 1.69
CA SER A 151 1.57 7.33 2.53
C SER A 151 2.02 8.62 1.84
N LEU A 152 2.42 8.53 0.56
CA LEU A 152 2.88 9.68 -0.23
C LEU A 152 1.76 10.67 -0.52
N ALA A 153 0.59 10.20 -0.93
CA ALA A 153 -0.56 11.07 -1.20
C ALA A 153 -1.02 11.77 0.08
N TRP A 154 -0.97 11.08 1.22
CA TRP A 154 -1.28 11.68 2.53
C TRP A 154 -0.23 12.72 2.93
N SER A 155 1.06 12.41 2.73
CA SER A 155 2.17 13.32 3.01
C SER A 155 2.15 14.56 2.11
N GLN A 156 1.91 14.39 0.82
CA GLN A 156 1.81 15.48 -0.15
C GLN A 156 0.56 16.34 0.10
N LEU A 157 -0.57 15.75 0.51
CA LEU A 157 -1.76 16.50 0.92
C LEU A 157 -1.49 17.35 2.16
N GLN A 158 -0.74 16.81 3.14
CA GLN A 158 -0.34 17.57 4.33
C GLN A 158 0.64 18.70 4.00
N GLY A 159 1.61 18.45 3.10
CA GLY A 159 2.64 19.42 2.72
C GLY A 159 2.13 20.52 1.79
N SER A 160 1.27 20.19 0.81
CA SER A 160 0.76 21.15 -0.17
C SER A 160 -0.43 21.97 0.34
N ARG A 161 -1.27 21.41 1.23
CA ARG A 161 -2.52 22.06 1.68
C ARG A 161 -2.81 21.81 3.18
N PRO A 162 -2.01 22.39 4.09
CA PRO A 162 -2.15 22.17 5.54
C PRO A 162 -3.49 22.66 6.10
N GLU A 163 -4.04 23.74 5.55
CA GLU A 163 -5.35 24.29 5.98
C GLU A 163 -6.51 23.35 5.67
N GLN A 164 -6.49 22.71 4.49
CA GLN A 164 -7.52 21.72 4.11
C GLN A 164 -7.44 20.47 5.00
N ALA A 165 -6.22 20.02 5.34
CA ALA A 165 -6.03 18.89 6.25
C ALA A 165 -6.53 19.20 7.68
N ASN A 166 -6.38 20.43 8.17
CA ASN A 166 -6.90 20.87 9.46
C ASN A 166 -8.44 20.96 9.46
N LEU A 167 -9.03 21.50 8.39
CA LEU A 167 -10.48 21.52 8.21
C LEU A 167 -11.07 20.11 8.19
N TRP A 168 -10.46 19.20 7.42
CA TRP A 168 -10.88 17.80 7.34
C TRP A 168 -10.80 17.11 8.72
N ARG A 169 -9.73 17.35 9.48
CA ARG A 169 -9.60 16.88 10.88
C ARG A 169 -10.67 17.47 11.80
N ARG A 170 -11.05 18.74 11.65
CA ARG A 170 -12.14 19.36 12.44
C ARG A 170 -13.48 18.74 12.08
N LEU A 171 -13.78 18.55 10.79
CA LEU A 171 -15.01 17.93 10.31
C LEU A 171 -15.15 16.47 10.77
N GLN A 172 -14.06 15.71 10.72
CA GLN A 172 -14.03 14.32 11.18
C GLN A 172 -14.20 14.21 12.70
N ARG A 173 -13.70 15.18 13.47
CA ARG A 173 -13.90 15.27 14.93
C ARG A 173 -15.34 15.62 15.30
N ILE A 174 -16.07 16.28 14.41
CA ILE A 174 -17.52 16.58 14.54
C ILE A 174 -18.37 15.40 14.02
N GLY A 175 -17.75 14.33 13.52
CA GLY A 175 -18.43 13.09 13.09
C GLY A 175 -18.92 13.11 11.64
N LEU A 176 -18.57 14.14 10.86
CA LEU A 176 -18.91 14.22 9.44
C LEU A 176 -17.87 13.44 8.63
N SER A 177 -18.12 12.15 8.44
CA SER A 177 -17.33 11.32 7.52
C SER A 177 -17.65 11.69 6.06
N ALA A 178 -16.68 11.58 5.15
CA ALA A 178 -16.83 11.92 3.72
C ALA A 178 -18.04 11.26 3.02
N ARG A 179 -18.62 10.22 3.62
CA ARG A 179 -19.83 9.54 3.15
C ARG A 179 -21.09 10.40 3.24
N SER A 180 -21.17 11.42 4.12
CA SER A 180 -22.33 12.33 4.20
C SER A 180 -22.24 13.52 3.24
N LEU A 181 -21.04 13.91 2.82
CA LEU A 181 -20.82 15.03 1.89
C LEU A 181 -21.06 14.65 0.43
N ALA A 182 -20.96 13.37 0.07
CA ALA A 182 -21.25 12.88 -1.28
C ALA A 182 -22.75 12.91 -1.63
N THR A 183 -23.65 12.89 -0.63
CA THR A 183 -25.11 12.94 -0.81
C THR A 183 -25.70 14.35 -0.90
N CYS A 184 -24.90 15.40 -0.71
CA CYS A 184 -25.35 16.79 -0.84
C CYS A 184 -24.94 17.47 -2.16
N TRP A 185 -24.40 16.72 -3.11
CA TRP A 185 -24.13 17.17 -4.48
C TRP A 185 -25.04 16.44 -5.47
N HIS A 186 -26.34 16.73 -5.38
CA HIS A 186 -27.32 16.63 -6.44
C HIS A 186 -28.34 17.74 -6.24
#